data_AF-A0A9X1VPP9-F1
#
_entry.id   AF-A0A9X1VPP9-F1
#
_cell.length_a   1.000
_cell.length_b   1.000
_cell.length_c   1.000
_cell.angle_alpha   90.00
_cell.angle_beta   90.00
_cell.angle_gamma   90.00
#
_symmetry.space_group_name_H-M   'P 1'
#
loop_
_entity.id
_entity.type
_entity.pdbx_description
1 polymer ?
#
loop_
_entity_poly.entity_id
_entity_poly.type
_entity_poly.pdbx_seq_one_letter_code
_entity_poly.pdbx_strand_id
1 'polypeptide(L)'
;FVNFYFPAENSRSRKTQLSITQTRWQQAQNCTLKNEHSEKMKLKTIILAMGILSFLFGCKNENRYKDKHGNEIIEKGDETFIIPTEYKKTGALYKMFLRNETDKPVSIKDKFTLKPNEDKIFEFIDTDSILFDFGTKIYFGENGLETDDKKGELAGIGGEYWGKYNVPEDVEYGFVIVKAGEGDIVAE
;
A
#
# COMPACT_ATOMS: atom_id res chain seq x y z
N PHE A 1 -7.20 -1.33 9.37
CA PHE A 1 -7.23 -1.79 7.98
C PHE A 1 -5.90 -1.45 7.34
N VAL A 2 -5.01 -2.44 7.17
CA VAL A 2 -3.83 -2.26 6.32
C VAL A 2 -4.30 -2.48 4.88
N ASN A 3 -4.18 -1.47 4.02
CA ASN A 3 -4.33 -1.66 2.59
C ASN A 3 -2.99 -2.12 2.02
N PHE A 4 -2.89 -3.39 1.67
CA PHE A 4 -1.74 -3.90 0.93
C PHE A 4 -2.00 -3.74 -0.57
N TYR A 5 -1.66 -2.57 -1.10
CA TYR A 5 -1.64 -2.39 -2.55
C TYR A 5 -0.32 -2.93 -3.10
N PHE A 6 -0.31 -4.20 -3.51
CA PHE A 6 0.78 -4.79 -4.28
C PHE A 6 0.35 -4.84 -5.76
N PRO A 7 0.79 -3.89 -6.61
CA PRO A 7 0.56 -4.03 -8.04
C PRO A 7 1.39 -5.20 -8.55
N ALA A 8 0.71 -6.22 -9.08
CA ALA A 8 1.34 -7.28 -9.84
C ALA A 8 2.00 -6.65 -11.09
N GLU A 9 3.32 -6.84 -11.18
CA GLU A 9 4.23 -6.59 -12.30
C GLU A 9 4.67 -5.15 -12.61
N ASN A 10 5.92 -4.84 -12.23
CA ASN A 10 7.02 -4.85 -13.21
C ASN A 10 8.38 -5.01 -12.49
N SER A 11 9.25 -5.89 -12.98
CA SER A 11 10.53 -6.27 -12.36
C SER A 11 11.53 -5.12 -12.12
N ARG A 12 11.23 -3.93 -12.65
CA ARG A 12 12.03 -2.71 -12.60
C ARG A 12 11.63 -1.70 -11.51
N SER A 13 10.45 -1.82 -10.90
CA SER A 13 10.00 -0.90 -9.83
C SER A 13 10.22 -1.43 -8.40
N ARG A 14 11.03 -2.49 -8.25
CA ARG A 14 11.33 -3.16 -6.96
C ARG A 14 12.17 -2.33 -5.96
N LYS A 15 12.26 -1.02 -6.15
CA LYS A 15 12.87 -0.08 -5.21
C LYS A 15 11.87 1.07 -5.06
N THR A 16 11.66 1.55 -3.83
CA THR A 16 10.79 2.71 -3.47
C THR A 16 9.31 2.31 -3.35
N GLN A 17 8.56 2.50 -2.25
CA GLN A 17 8.83 3.17 -0.98
C GLN A 17 7.74 2.78 0.03
N LEU A 18 8.16 2.59 1.28
CA LEU A 18 7.33 2.51 2.48
C LEU A 18 7.00 3.93 2.97
N SER A 19 5.82 4.10 3.59
CA SER A 19 5.50 5.04 4.68
C SER A 19 4.83 6.42 4.39
N ILE A 20 3.88 6.71 5.30
CA ILE A 20 3.36 8.01 5.81
C ILE A 20 2.03 8.51 5.23
N THR A 21 0.95 7.97 5.79
CA THR A 21 -0.32 8.68 5.95
C THR A 21 -0.26 9.68 7.12
N GLN A 22 -0.98 10.80 6.99
CA GLN A 22 -1.69 11.53 8.06
C GLN A 22 -1.18 12.89 8.61
N THR A 23 -0.09 13.52 8.16
CA THR A 23 0.31 14.86 8.67
C THR A 23 0.22 16.03 7.67
N ARG A 24 -0.59 15.97 6.59
CA ARG A 24 -0.52 17.01 5.53
C ARG A 24 -1.84 17.64 5.08
N TRP A 25 -2.95 17.44 5.79
CA TRP A 25 -4.19 18.19 5.56
C TRP A 25 -4.07 19.69 5.92
N GLN A 26 -3.11 20.09 6.76
CA GLN A 26 -2.87 21.51 7.09
C GLN A 26 -2.02 22.27 6.05
N GLN A 27 -1.21 21.58 5.23
CA GLN A 27 -0.39 22.26 4.21
C GLN A 27 -1.20 22.64 2.97
N ALA A 28 -2.23 21.87 2.61
CA ALA A 28 -3.05 22.14 1.43
C ALA A 28 -3.90 23.42 1.56
N GLN A 29 -4.39 23.74 2.75
CA GLN A 29 -5.23 24.95 2.97
C GLN A 29 -4.44 26.25 2.85
N ASN A 30 -3.13 26.25 3.17
CA ASN A 30 -2.29 27.45 3.10
C ASN A 30 -1.92 27.87 1.67
N CYS A 31 -1.99 26.95 0.69
CA CYS A 31 -1.70 27.28 -0.71
C CYS A 31 -2.88 27.96 -1.42
N THR A 32 -4.13 27.61 -1.05
CA THR A 32 -5.33 28.16 -1.71
C THR A 32 -5.59 29.61 -1.30
N LEU A 33 -5.35 29.96 -0.03
CA LEU A 33 -5.58 31.32 0.49
C LEU A 33 -4.64 32.39 -0.10
N LYS A 34 -3.48 32.01 -0.65
CA LYS A 34 -2.55 32.97 -1.27
C LYS A 34 -2.94 33.38 -2.69
N ASN A 35 -3.74 32.57 -3.39
CA ASN A 35 -4.11 32.85 -4.77
C ASN A 35 -5.25 33.87 -4.91
N GLU A 36 -6.11 34.01 -3.89
CA GLU A 36 -7.18 35.02 -3.93
C GLU A 36 -6.74 36.41 -3.45
N HIS A 37 -5.71 36.49 -2.60
CA HIS A 37 -5.30 37.77 -2.00
C HIS A 37 -4.30 38.59 -2.84
N SER A 38 -4.04 38.17 -4.09
CA SER A 38 -3.13 38.83 -5.05
C SER A 38 -3.85 39.60 -6.17
N GLU A 39 -5.13 39.92 -6.01
CA GLU A 39 -5.79 40.96 -6.80
C GLU A 39 -6.19 42.13 -5.89
N LYS A 40 -5.59 43.30 -6.15
CA LYS A 40 -5.70 44.59 -5.46
C LYS A 40 -4.64 44.83 -4.38
N MET A 41 -3.45 45.25 -4.79
CA MET A 41 -2.81 46.44 -4.20
C MET A 41 -1.85 47.10 -5.19
N LYS A 42 -1.78 48.42 -5.09
CA LYS A 42 -1.38 49.35 -6.15
C LYS A 42 0.10 49.29 -6.50
N LEU A 43 0.33 49.36 -7.81
CA LEU A 43 1.55 49.68 -8.51
C LEU A 43 2.26 50.91 -7.91
N LYS A 44 3.39 50.70 -7.23
CA LYS A 44 4.61 51.54 -7.14
C LYS A 44 5.32 51.25 -5.82
N THR A 45 6.61 50.91 -5.89
CA THR A 45 7.57 50.75 -4.77
C THR A 45 7.84 49.33 -4.25
N ILE A 46 8.01 48.31 -5.10
CA ILE A 46 8.71 47.05 -4.72
C ILE A 46 9.41 46.46 -5.96
N ILE A 47 10.56 47.01 -6.40
CA ILE A 47 11.36 46.39 -7.49
C ILE A 47 12.74 45.93 -7.00
N LEU A 48 13.22 46.33 -5.81
CA LEU A 48 14.61 46.03 -5.42
C LEU A 48 14.80 44.85 -4.45
N ALA A 49 13.73 44.28 -3.87
CA ALA A 49 13.83 43.16 -2.92
C ALA A 49 13.36 41.80 -3.47
N MET A 50 12.84 41.74 -4.70
CA MET A 50 12.19 40.53 -5.24
C MET A 50 13.11 39.63 -6.09
N GLY A 51 14.36 40.03 -6.36
CA GLY A 51 15.28 39.26 -7.20
C GLY A 51 15.94 38.06 -6.51
N ILE A 52 15.93 38.00 -5.17
CA ILE A 52 16.71 37.00 -4.41
C ILE A 52 15.80 35.96 -3.71
N LEU A 53 14.51 36.21 -3.54
CA LEU A 53 13.60 35.29 -2.85
C LEU A 53 12.84 34.32 -3.76
N SER A 54 12.90 34.49 -5.09
CA SER A 54 12.16 33.68 -6.06
C SER A 54 12.75 32.29 -6.30
N PHE A 55 13.95 31.97 -5.76
CA PHE A 55 14.63 30.70 -5.98
C PHE A 55 14.36 29.61 -4.92
N LEU A 56 13.63 29.89 -3.83
CA LEU A 56 13.55 28.93 -2.71
C LEU A 56 12.26 28.11 -2.62
N PHE A 57 11.23 28.39 -3.41
CA PHE A 57 10.02 27.57 -3.42
C PHE A 57 9.45 27.46 -4.83
N GLY A 58 10.16 26.73 -5.69
CA GLY A 58 9.52 26.13 -6.85
C GLY A 58 8.46 25.15 -6.34
N CYS A 59 7.18 25.45 -6.58
CA CYS A 59 6.14 24.43 -6.47
C CYS A 59 6.60 23.25 -7.32
N LYS A 60 6.93 22.13 -6.68
CA LYS A 60 7.30 20.89 -7.39
C LYS A 60 6.14 20.57 -8.33
N ASN A 61 6.44 20.46 -9.63
CA ASN A 61 5.44 20.13 -10.65
C ASN A 61 4.77 18.82 -10.26
N GLU A 62 3.44 18.82 -10.33
CA GLU A 62 2.60 17.68 -10.01
C GLU A 62 2.22 17.00 -11.31
N ASN A 63 2.62 15.73 -11.49
CA ASN A 63 2.20 14.91 -12.62
C ASN A 63 1.11 13.95 -12.17
N ARG A 64 0.02 13.86 -12.93
CA ARG A 64 -1.12 12.98 -12.64
C ARG A 64 -1.39 12.08 -13.82
N TYR A 65 -1.42 10.78 -13.61
CA TYR A 65 -1.78 9.80 -14.63
C TYR A 65 -2.44 8.57 -14.02
N LYS A 66 -3.16 7.79 -14.83
CA LYS A 66 -3.72 6.52 -14.40
C LYS A 66 -2.81 5.35 -14.76
N ASP A 67 -2.63 4.42 -13.85
CA ASP A 67 -1.96 3.16 -14.17
C ASP A 67 -2.90 2.17 -14.88
N LYS A 68 -2.37 0.99 -15.22
CA LYS A 68 -3.12 -0.07 -15.91
C LYS A 68 -4.34 -0.59 -15.13
N HIS A 69 -4.40 -0.33 -13.83
CA HIS A 69 -5.48 -0.72 -12.94
C HIS A 69 -6.48 0.42 -12.68
N GLY A 70 -6.24 1.60 -13.24
CA GLY A 70 -7.10 2.77 -13.09
C GLY A 70 -6.82 3.61 -11.84
N ASN A 71 -5.79 3.28 -11.06
CA ASN A 71 -5.37 4.09 -9.91
C ASN A 71 -4.79 5.40 -10.41
N GLU A 72 -5.04 6.49 -9.68
CA GLU A 72 -4.42 7.78 -9.97
C GLU A 72 -3.05 7.87 -9.27
N ILE A 73 -2.00 7.99 -10.06
CA ILE A 73 -0.63 8.22 -9.61
C ILE A 73 -0.36 9.73 -9.63
N ILE A 74 0.12 10.27 -8.51
CA ILE A 74 0.51 11.66 -8.35
C ILE A 74 1.99 11.73 -8.02
N GLU A 75 2.81 12.25 -8.92
CA GLU A 75 4.24 12.49 -8.67
C GLU A 75 4.45 13.96 -8.31
N LYS A 76 5.10 14.21 -7.17
CA LYS A 76 5.38 15.57 -6.67
C LYS A 76 6.85 15.70 -6.24
N GLY A 77 7.71 15.94 -7.22
CA GLY A 77 9.16 15.83 -7.05
C GLY A 77 9.54 14.37 -6.75
N ASP A 78 10.14 14.11 -5.59
CA ASP A 78 10.61 12.78 -5.18
C ASP A 78 9.54 11.95 -4.44
N GLU A 79 8.32 12.49 -4.31
CA GLU A 79 7.20 11.83 -3.65
C GLU A 79 6.24 11.26 -4.70
N THR A 80 5.81 10.00 -4.54
CA THR A 80 4.76 9.38 -5.35
C THR A 80 3.58 9.01 -4.46
N PHE A 81 2.39 9.48 -4.81
CA PHE A 81 1.13 9.13 -4.16
C PHE A 81 0.29 8.27 -5.10
N ILE A 82 -0.47 7.33 -4.53
CA ILE A 82 -1.38 6.47 -5.27
C ILE A 82 -2.76 6.62 -4.64
N ILE A 83 -3.72 7.10 -5.42
CA ILE A 83 -5.13 7.06 -5.08
C ILE A 83 -5.71 5.80 -5.76
N PRO A 84 -5.99 4.74 -5.00
CA PRO A 84 -6.52 3.52 -5.57
C PRO A 84 -7.91 3.77 -6.17
N THR A 85 -8.18 3.18 -7.33
CA THR A 85 -9.56 3.07 -7.79
C THR A 85 -10.28 2.03 -6.94
N GLU A 86 -11.60 2.19 -6.73
CA GLU A 86 -12.40 1.17 -6.05
C GLU A 86 -12.18 -0.21 -6.69
N TYR A 87 -11.82 -1.18 -5.86
CA TYR A 87 -11.68 -2.57 -6.27
C TYR A 87 -13.06 -3.20 -6.45
N LYS A 88 -13.34 -3.66 -7.67
CA LYS A 88 -14.57 -4.38 -7.98
C LYS A 88 -14.27 -5.87 -8.00
N LYS A 89 -14.90 -6.60 -7.08
CA LYS A 89 -14.86 -8.07 -7.07
C LYS A 89 -15.50 -8.61 -8.34
N THR A 90 -14.84 -9.56 -8.98
CA THR A 90 -15.29 -10.15 -10.25
C THR A 90 -15.46 -11.66 -10.21
N GLY A 91 -15.05 -12.32 -9.12
CA GLY A 91 -14.85 -13.76 -9.08
C GLY A 91 -13.48 -14.19 -9.62
N ALA A 92 -12.52 -13.27 -9.72
CA ALA A 92 -11.18 -13.55 -10.20
C ALA A 92 -10.44 -14.48 -9.23
N LEU A 93 -9.66 -15.39 -9.80
CA LEU A 93 -8.79 -16.33 -9.08
C LEU A 93 -7.37 -15.75 -9.00
N TYR A 94 -6.78 -15.85 -7.82
CA TYR A 94 -5.42 -15.43 -7.52
C TYR A 94 -4.66 -16.58 -6.87
N LYS A 95 -3.39 -16.80 -7.22
CA LYS A 95 -2.50 -17.71 -6.51
C LYS A 95 -1.91 -17.01 -5.29
N MET A 96 -2.13 -17.62 -4.15
CA MET A 96 -1.64 -17.15 -2.86
C MET A 96 -0.62 -18.12 -2.31
N PHE A 97 0.53 -17.60 -1.89
CA PHE A 97 1.51 -18.30 -1.07
C PHE A 97 1.25 -18.00 0.41
N LEU A 98 1.26 -19.05 1.24
CA LEU A 98 1.11 -18.92 2.68
C LEU A 98 2.10 -19.85 3.38
N ARG A 99 2.89 -19.31 4.30
CA ARG A 99 3.88 -20.06 5.10
C ARG A 99 3.59 -19.93 6.58
N ASN A 100 3.70 -21.02 7.33
CA ASN A 100 3.62 -21.01 8.79
C ASN A 100 5.02 -20.99 9.41
N GLU A 101 5.46 -19.86 9.99
CA GLU A 101 6.73 -19.77 10.72
C GLU A 101 6.58 -19.95 12.23
N THR A 102 5.38 -20.26 12.71
CA THR A 102 5.14 -20.54 14.12
C THR A 102 5.56 -21.97 14.50
N ASP A 103 5.59 -22.24 15.80
CA ASP A 103 5.89 -23.56 16.37
C ASP A 103 4.64 -24.46 16.49
N LYS A 104 3.48 -23.99 16.02
CA LYS A 104 2.20 -24.71 16.13
C LYS A 104 1.52 -24.87 14.77
N PRO A 105 0.71 -25.92 14.57
CA PRO A 105 -0.16 -26.00 13.41
C PRO A 105 -1.16 -24.85 13.40
N VAL A 106 -1.43 -24.34 12.20
CA VAL A 106 -2.43 -23.28 11.95
C VAL A 106 -3.49 -23.84 11.02
N SER A 107 -4.75 -23.78 11.45
CA SER A 107 -5.87 -24.22 10.63
C SER A 107 -6.52 -23.05 9.92
N ILE A 108 -6.65 -23.18 8.60
CA ILE A 108 -7.46 -22.30 7.76
C ILE A 108 -8.82 -22.98 7.62
N LYS A 109 -9.85 -22.32 8.15
CA LYS A 109 -11.20 -22.88 8.22
C LYS A 109 -11.69 -23.33 6.84
N ASP A 110 -12.24 -24.53 6.78
CA ASP A 110 -12.82 -25.17 5.58
C ASP A 110 -11.87 -25.30 4.37
N LYS A 111 -10.54 -25.16 4.57
CA LYS A 111 -9.54 -25.25 3.50
C LYS A 111 -8.43 -26.26 3.80
N PHE A 112 -7.54 -25.98 4.76
CA PHE A 112 -6.40 -26.84 5.10
C PHE A 112 -5.74 -26.43 6.42
N THR A 113 -4.83 -27.27 6.93
CA THR A 113 -3.97 -26.95 8.08
C THR A 113 -2.53 -26.92 7.63
N LEU A 114 -1.77 -25.89 8.06
CA LEU A 114 -0.33 -25.79 7.84
C LEU A 114 0.41 -26.20 9.12
N LYS A 115 1.32 -27.17 9.00
CA LYS A 115 2.26 -27.53 10.06
C LYS A 115 3.32 -26.44 10.25
N PRO A 116 4.04 -26.44 11.38
CA PRO A 116 5.22 -25.60 11.56
C PRO A 116 6.19 -25.71 10.37
N ASN A 117 6.62 -24.57 9.84
CA ASN A 117 7.51 -24.41 8.69
C ASN A 117 6.99 -24.93 7.34
N GLU A 118 5.72 -25.32 7.27
CA GLU A 118 5.05 -25.69 6.03
C GLU A 118 4.60 -24.44 5.28
N ASP A 119 4.76 -24.48 3.97
CA ASP A 119 4.16 -23.51 3.05
C ASP A 119 3.25 -24.20 2.05
N LYS A 120 2.32 -23.42 1.52
CA LYS A 120 1.36 -23.87 0.52
C LYS A 120 1.01 -22.75 -0.43
N ILE A 121 0.92 -23.10 -1.70
CA ILE A 121 0.33 -22.27 -2.74
C ILE A 121 -1.08 -22.78 -3.01
N PHE A 122 -2.06 -21.88 -3.05
CA PHE A 122 -3.46 -22.23 -3.31
C PHE A 122 -4.16 -21.10 -4.07
N GLU A 123 -5.26 -21.44 -4.72
CA GLU A 123 -6.10 -20.46 -5.42
C GLU A 123 -7.11 -19.82 -4.47
N PHE A 124 -7.28 -18.50 -4.59
CA PHE A 124 -8.18 -17.69 -3.80
C PHE A 124 -9.04 -16.82 -4.71
N ILE A 125 -10.36 -16.87 -4.50
CA ILE A 125 -11.34 -16.08 -5.27
C ILE A 125 -11.60 -14.77 -4.54
N ASP A 126 -11.62 -13.64 -5.25
CA ASP A 126 -11.82 -12.31 -4.63
C ASP A 126 -13.19 -12.07 -3.98
N THR A 127 -14.17 -12.93 -4.25
CA THR A 127 -15.47 -12.92 -3.57
C THR A 127 -15.47 -13.69 -2.25
N ASP A 128 -14.41 -14.43 -1.94
CA ASP A 128 -14.28 -15.27 -0.74
C ASP A 128 -13.48 -14.57 0.38
N SER A 129 -13.37 -15.25 1.52
CA SER A 129 -12.50 -14.86 2.63
C SER A 129 -11.77 -16.09 3.21
N ILE A 130 -10.58 -15.85 3.74
CA ILE A 130 -9.78 -16.84 4.47
C ILE A 130 -9.92 -16.50 5.95
N LEU A 131 -10.36 -17.45 6.78
CA LEU A 131 -10.43 -17.31 8.22
C LEU A 131 -9.47 -18.29 8.89
N PHE A 132 -8.53 -17.75 9.66
CA PHE A 132 -7.60 -18.52 10.46
C PHE A 132 -8.23 -18.89 11.81
N ASP A 133 -7.81 -20.01 12.39
CA ASP A 133 -8.28 -20.47 13.72
C ASP A 133 -7.94 -19.49 14.87
N PHE A 134 -6.92 -18.67 14.70
CA PHE A 134 -6.58 -17.57 15.62
C PHE A 134 -7.39 -16.28 15.40
N GLY A 135 -8.32 -16.28 14.43
CA GLY A 135 -9.33 -15.25 14.23
C GLY A 135 -9.01 -14.21 13.16
N THR A 136 -7.76 -14.17 12.68
CA THR A 136 -7.35 -13.29 11.59
C THR A 136 -8.06 -13.64 10.28
N LYS A 137 -8.27 -12.64 9.43
CA LYS A 137 -8.88 -12.83 8.10
C LYS A 137 -8.06 -12.20 6.99
N ILE A 138 -8.08 -12.84 5.84
CA ILE A 138 -7.67 -12.24 4.55
C ILE A 138 -8.90 -12.20 3.65
N TYR A 139 -9.16 -11.06 3.02
CA TYR A 139 -10.29 -10.87 2.11
C TYR A 139 -9.98 -9.73 1.13
N PHE A 140 -10.72 -9.65 0.02
CA PHE A 140 -10.70 -8.44 -0.81
C PHE A 140 -11.76 -7.44 -0.31
N GLY A 141 -11.35 -6.22 0.02
CA GLY A 141 -12.23 -5.12 0.38
C GLY A 141 -12.36 -4.08 -0.73
N GLU A 142 -12.65 -2.83 -0.35
CA GLU A 142 -12.88 -1.74 -1.30
C GLU A 142 -11.60 -1.32 -2.03
N ASN A 143 -10.43 -1.62 -1.46
CA ASN A 143 -9.13 -1.19 -1.99
C ASN A 143 -8.25 -2.35 -2.44
N GLY A 144 -8.81 -3.55 -2.59
CA GLY A 144 -8.07 -4.76 -2.96
C GLY A 144 -7.87 -5.69 -1.78
N LEU A 145 -6.72 -6.36 -1.70
CA LEU A 145 -6.45 -7.36 -0.67
C LEU A 145 -6.22 -6.70 0.70
N GLU A 146 -6.99 -7.14 1.68
CA GLU A 146 -7.02 -6.59 3.03
C GLU A 146 -6.88 -7.71 4.08
N THR A 147 -6.42 -7.32 5.26
CA THR A 147 -6.33 -8.20 6.43
C THR A 147 -7.07 -7.59 7.63
N ASP A 148 -7.81 -8.45 8.35
CA ASP A 148 -8.30 -8.16 9.70
C ASP A 148 -7.39 -8.91 10.68
N ASP A 149 -6.24 -8.32 10.98
CA ASP A 149 -5.22 -8.86 11.87
C ASP A 149 -4.91 -7.89 13.00
N LYS A 150 -5.63 -8.05 14.11
CA LYS A 150 -5.49 -7.16 15.28
C LYS A 150 -4.26 -7.47 16.13
N LYS A 151 -3.62 -8.60 15.90
CA LYS A 151 -2.51 -9.09 16.73
C LYS A 151 -1.18 -9.05 16.01
N GLY A 152 -1.14 -8.73 14.71
CA GLY A 152 0.07 -8.77 13.91
C GLY A 152 0.62 -10.19 13.85
N GLU A 153 -0.23 -11.14 13.47
CA GLU A 153 0.09 -12.57 13.28
C GLU A 153 0.31 -12.91 11.78
N LEU A 154 0.08 -11.97 10.86
CA LEU A 154 0.38 -12.07 9.44
C LEU A 154 1.35 -10.98 9.00
N ALA A 155 2.36 -11.36 8.23
CA ALA A 155 3.23 -10.47 7.49
C ALA A 155 3.03 -10.68 5.99
N GLY A 156 2.73 -9.62 5.24
CA GLY A 156 2.75 -9.63 3.78
C GLY A 156 4.19 -9.73 3.29
N ILE A 157 4.45 -10.62 2.33
CA ILE A 157 5.79 -10.78 1.76
C ILE A 157 5.86 -10.27 0.33
N GLY A 158 7.02 -9.71 0.00
CA GLY A 158 7.35 -9.23 -1.33
C GLY A 158 8.85 -9.11 -1.55
N GLY A 159 9.26 -8.73 -2.77
CA GLY A 159 10.65 -8.42 -3.08
C GLY A 159 11.61 -9.57 -2.80
N GLU A 160 12.57 -9.35 -1.91
CA GLU A 160 13.62 -10.32 -1.55
C GLU A 160 13.08 -11.58 -0.86
N TYR A 161 11.93 -11.48 -0.17
CA TYR A 161 11.31 -12.61 0.52
C TYR A 161 10.76 -13.67 -0.45
N TRP A 162 10.39 -13.28 -1.67
CA TRP A 162 10.05 -14.24 -2.72
C TRP A 162 11.21 -15.18 -3.02
N GLY A 163 12.43 -14.63 -3.09
CA GLY A 163 13.65 -15.42 -3.27
C GLY A 163 13.96 -16.29 -2.06
N LYS A 164 13.80 -15.76 -0.84
CA LYS A 164 14.05 -16.51 0.41
C LYS A 164 13.24 -17.81 0.48
N TYR A 165 11.97 -17.77 0.07
CA TYR A 165 11.07 -18.93 0.14
C TYR A 165 10.92 -19.66 -1.21
N ASN A 166 11.71 -19.33 -2.22
CA ASN A 166 11.61 -19.88 -3.58
C ASN A 166 10.17 -19.83 -4.14
N VAL A 167 9.47 -18.71 -3.91
CA VAL A 167 8.09 -18.57 -4.38
C VAL A 167 8.07 -18.41 -5.90
N PRO A 168 7.23 -19.17 -6.62
CA PRO A 168 7.07 -19.05 -8.06
C PRO A 168 6.67 -17.64 -8.52
N GLU A 169 7.11 -17.26 -9.72
CA GLU A 169 6.85 -15.93 -10.28
C GLU A 169 5.38 -15.68 -10.61
N ASP A 170 4.58 -16.73 -10.76
CA ASP A 170 3.14 -16.67 -11.07
C ASP A 170 2.26 -16.56 -9.81
N VAL A 171 2.85 -16.39 -8.62
CA VAL A 171 2.13 -16.08 -7.38
C VAL A 171 1.91 -14.58 -7.25
N GLU A 172 0.66 -14.16 -7.07
CA GLU A 172 0.29 -12.76 -6.96
C GLU A 172 0.39 -12.21 -5.52
N TYR A 173 0.10 -13.04 -4.52
CA TYR A 173 0.09 -12.62 -3.11
C TYR A 173 0.79 -13.61 -2.19
N GLY A 174 1.47 -13.10 -1.16
CA GLY A 174 2.26 -13.92 -0.26
C GLY A 174 2.12 -13.46 1.18
N PHE A 175 1.92 -14.41 2.09
CA PHE A 175 1.87 -14.15 3.53
C PHE A 175 2.70 -15.15 4.32
N VAL A 176 3.25 -14.68 5.43
CA VAL A 176 3.87 -15.51 6.46
C VAL A 176 3.08 -15.34 7.75
N ILE A 177 2.72 -16.46 8.36
CA ILE A 177 2.10 -16.51 9.69
C ILE A 177 3.24 -16.54 10.71
N VAL A 178 3.24 -15.54 11.58
CA VAL A 178 4.28 -15.29 12.59
C VAL A 178 3.66 -15.22 13.98
N LYS A 179 4.48 -15.03 15.01
CA LYS A 179 3.94 -14.85 16.37
C LYS A 179 3.25 -13.48 16.46
N ALA A 180 2.28 -13.38 17.37
CA ALA A 180 1.61 -12.11 17.64
C ALA A 180 2.63 -10.99 17.94
N GLY A 181 2.48 -9.87 17.25
CA GLY A 181 3.33 -8.68 17.33
C GLY A 181 4.54 -8.70 16.40
N GLU A 182 4.79 -9.78 15.66
CA GLU A 182 5.89 -9.88 14.69
C GLU A 182 5.45 -9.61 13.24
N GLY A 183 4.14 -9.59 12.99
CA GLY A 183 3.54 -9.32 11.69
C GLY A 183 3.33 -7.84 11.41
N ASP A 184 2.58 -7.56 10.36
CA ASP A 184 2.27 -6.19 9.95
C ASP A 184 1.18 -5.60 10.86
N ILE A 185 1.58 -4.69 11.74
CA ILE A 185 0.67 -4.00 12.66
C ILE A 185 0.36 -2.60 12.11
N VAL A 186 -0.92 -2.22 12.09
CA VAL A 186 -1.27 -0.80 11.97
C VAL A 186 -0.91 -0.15 13.30
N ALA A 187 0.02 0.80 13.31
CA ALA A 187 0.17 1.69 14.46
C ALA A 187 -1.15 2.48 14.61
N GLU A 188 -1.85 2.29 15.73
CA GLU A 188 -3.01 3.12 16.12
C GLU A 188 -2.62 4.59 16.30
#